data_AF-A0A535ZZ15-F1
#
_entry.id   AF-A0A535ZZ15-F1
#
_cell.length_a   1.000
_cell.length_b   1.000
_cell.length_c   1.000
_cell.angle_alpha   90.00
_cell.angle_beta   90.00
_cell.angle_gamma   90.00
#
_symmetry.space_group_name_H-M   'P 1'
#
loop_
_entity.id
_entity.type
_entity.pdbx_description
1 polymer ?
#
loop_
_entity_poly.entity_id
_entity_poly.type
_entity_poly.pdbx_seq_one_letter_code
_entity_poly.pdbx_strand_id
1 'polypeptide(L)'
;DARGRWSADYPDFPHPEPPPFTTIAWRLVHVSECKLMYHEYAFGPAKLTFPDINSAHTTKDAIAQLEQGHALLQHDLLDIDDARLDREVLTNWGEKWPAWRIFWAMIEHDLHHGGEIGALRDLYREQWAVRDLNSRPPA
;
A
#
# COMPACT_ATOMS: atom_id res chain seq x y z
N ASP A 1 4.53 -0.52 16.83
CA ASP A 1 4.78 -1.96 17.05
C ASP A 1 5.39 -2.21 18.44
N ALA A 2 5.61 -3.49 18.81
CA ALA A 2 6.26 -3.89 20.08
C ALA A 2 7.73 -3.43 20.21
N ARG A 3 8.32 -2.89 19.14
CA ARG A 3 9.71 -2.39 19.07
C ARG A 3 9.76 -0.86 19.21
N GLY A 4 8.62 -0.19 19.43
CA GLY A 4 8.53 1.27 19.58
C GLY A 4 8.53 2.04 18.26
N ARG A 5 8.41 1.36 17.11
CA ARG A 5 8.32 1.99 15.79
C ARG A 5 6.87 2.26 15.42
N TRP A 6 6.67 3.19 14.50
CA TRP A 6 5.37 3.36 13.84
C TRP A 6 5.08 2.12 12.99
N SER A 7 3.82 1.71 12.96
CA SER A 7 3.35 0.58 12.14
C SER A 7 1.94 0.86 11.66
N ALA A 8 1.62 0.45 10.43
CA ALA A 8 0.23 0.33 10.03
C ALA A 8 -0.48 -0.69 10.93
N ASP A 9 -1.72 -0.36 11.31
CA ASP A 9 -2.53 -1.29 12.09
C ASP A 9 -3.06 -2.40 11.17
N TYR A 10 -2.48 -3.59 11.30
CA TYR A 10 -2.98 -4.83 10.70
C TYR A 10 -3.43 -5.74 11.84
N PRO A 11 -4.73 -5.78 12.16
CA PRO A 11 -5.21 -6.59 13.27
C PRO A 11 -5.03 -8.08 12.96
N ASP A 12 -4.55 -8.83 13.95
CA ASP A 12 -4.53 -10.30 13.89
C ASP A 12 -5.96 -10.86 13.75
N PHE A 13 -6.07 -12.08 13.22
CA PHE A 13 -7.36 -12.76 13.12
C PHE A 13 -7.91 -13.12 14.52
N PRO A 14 -9.23 -12.99 14.78
CA PRO A 14 -10.26 -12.51 13.86
C PRO A 14 -10.24 -10.98 13.70
N HIS A 15 -10.43 -10.53 12.46
CA HIS A 15 -10.52 -9.10 12.17
C HIS A 15 -11.78 -8.49 12.83
N PRO A 16 -11.70 -7.23 13.29
CA PRO A 16 -12.85 -6.52 13.85
C PRO A 16 -13.97 -6.33 12.81
N GLU A 17 -15.22 -6.43 13.28
CA GLU A 17 -16.43 -6.22 12.46
C GLU A 17 -17.31 -5.11 13.09
N PRO A 18 -17.54 -3.98 12.38
CA PRO A 18 -17.02 -3.64 11.06
C PRO A 18 -15.50 -3.32 11.08
N PRO A 19 -14.79 -3.41 9.94
CA PRO A 19 -13.40 -3.01 9.87
C PRO A 19 -13.25 -1.50 10.17
N PRO A 20 -12.17 -1.09 10.86
CA PRO A 20 -11.87 0.31 11.12
C PRO A 20 -11.78 1.13 9.83
N PHE A 21 -12.25 2.37 9.90
CA PHE A 21 -12.10 3.29 8.79
C PHE A 21 -10.63 3.75 8.66
N THR A 22 -10.02 3.53 7.50
CA THR A 22 -8.62 3.86 7.25
C THR A 22 -8.44 5.31 6.79
N THR A 23 -7.35 5.95 7.19
CA THR A 23 -7.03 7.34 6.83
C THR A 23 -6.23 7.42 5.52
N ILE A 24 -6.06 8.63 4.96
CA ILE A 24 -5.15 8.86 3.82
C ILE A 24 -3.72 8.38 4.16
N ALA A 25 -3.25 8.68 5.38
CA ALA A 25 -1.91 8.30 5.82
C ALA A 25 -1.77 6.77 5.91
N TRP A 26 -2.77 6.08 6.49
CA TRP A 26 -2.77 4.62 6.56
C TRP A 26 -2.75 4.00 5.16
N ARG A 27 -3.61 4.48 4.25
CA ARG A 27 -3.68 3.94 2.87
C ARG A 27 -2.39 4.16 2.09
N LEU A 28 -1.73 5.32 2.25
CA LEU A 28 -0.44 5.56 1.59
C LEU A 28 0.65 4.59 2.08
N VAL A 29 0.74 4.38 3.40
CA VAL A 29 1.66 3.40 3.99
C VAL A 29 1.32 1.99 3.49
N HIS A 30 0.04 1.60 3.54
CA HIS A 30 -0.43 0.30 3.05
C HIS A 30 -0.01 0.01 1.61
N VAL A 31 -0.25 0.95 0.69
CA VAL A 31 0.15 0.79 -0.72
C VAL A 31 1.67 0.61 -0.85
N SER A 32 2.47 1.40 -0.12
CA SER A 32 3.93 1.26 -0.15
C SER A 32 4.42 -0.09 0.38
N GLU A 33 3.85 -0.58 1.48
CA GLU A 33 4.23 -1.85 2.09
C GLU A 33 3.81 -3.05 1.24
N CYS A 34 2.62 -2.99 0.64
CA CYS A 34 2.14 -4.03 -0.28
C CYS A 34 3.06 -4.17 -1.49
N LYS A 35 3.57 -3.09 -2.08
CA LYS A 35 4.54 -3.18 -3.17
C LYS A 35 5.79 -3.95 -2.77
N LEU A 36 6.35 -3.63 -1.61
CA LEU A 36 7.52 -4.34 -1.08
C LEU A 36 7.22 -5.82 -0.81
N MET A 37 6.07 -6.10 -0.21
CA MET A 37 5.61 -7.46 0.10
C MET A 37 5.44 -8.32 -1.16
N TYR A 38 4.74 -7.81 -2.17
CA TYR A 38 4.50 -8.54 -3.41
C TYR A 38 5.80 -8.75 -4.19
N HIS A 39 6.69 -7.76 -4.23
CA HIS A 39 8.03 -7.91 -4.79
C HIS A 39 8.81 -9.03 -4.09
N GLU A 40 8.89 -9.01 -2.75
CA GLU A 40 9.72 -9.96 -1.99
C GLU A 40 9.25 -11.40 -2.12
N TYR A 41 7.94 -11.62 -2.22
CA TYR A 41 7.37 -12.95 -2.41
C TYR A 41 7.46 -13.46 -3.84
N ALA A 42 7.23 -12.59 -4.82
CA ALA A 42 7.22 -13.00 -6.21
C ALA A 42 8.64 -13.18 -6.78
N PHE A 43 9.55 -12.28 -6.40
CA PHE A 43 10.87 -12.13 -7.03
C PHE A 43 12.04 -12.18 -6.02
N GLY A 44 11.73 -12.22 -4.72
CA GLY A 44 12.71 -12.29 -3.65
C GLY A 44 12.70 -13.63 -2.89
N PRO A 45 13.22 -13.64 -1.65
CA PRO A 45 13.31 -14.85 -0.81
C PRO A 45 11.97 -15.41 -0.29
N ALA A 46 10.86 -14.68 -0.43
CA ALA A 46 9.53 -15.02 0.07
C ALA A 46 9.46 -15.32 1.58
N LYS A 47 9.99 -14.40 2.39
CA LYS A 47 10.09 -14.51 3.85
C LYS A 47 9.62 -13.27 4.60
N LEU A 48 9.34 -12.17 3.91
CA LEU A 48 9.01 -10.90 4.54
C LEU A 48 7.68 -10.99 5.28
N THR A 49 7.59 -10.41 6.47
CA THR A 49 6.31 -10.23 7.16
C THR A 49 6.03 -8.74 7.37
N PHE A 50 4.76 -8.34 7.47
CA PHE A 50 4.42 -6.93 7.72
C PHE A 50 5.14 -6.35 8.97
N PRO A 51 5.26 -7.08 10.11
CA PRO A 51 6.05 -6.61 11.25
C PRO A 51 7.55 -6.38 10.99
N ASP A 52 8.12 -6.97 9.93
CA ASP A 52 9.51 -6.76 9.55
C ASP A 52 9.71 -5.44 8.81
N ILE A 53 8.67 -4.93 8.14
CA ILE A 53 8.72 -3.66 7.41
C ILE A 53 8.79 -2.50 8.41
N ASN A 54 9.71 -1.56 8.17
CA ASN A 54 9.80 -0.33 8.95
C ASN A 54 8.84 0.71 8.35
N SER A 55 7.57 0.70 8.78
CA SER A 55 6.54 1.60 8.26
C SER A 55 6.96 3.07 8.36
N ALA A 56 6.75 3.81 7.27
CA ALA A 56 6.97 5.25 7.27
C ALA A 56 6.10 5.98 8.31
N HIS A 57 6.68 6.97 8.97
CA HIS A 57 6.02 7.79 9.98
C HIS A 57 5.93 9.27 9.61
N THR A 58 6.52 9.65 8.48
CA THR A 58 6.41 10.99 7.90
C THR A 58 5.89 10.89 6.47
N THR A 59 5.26 11.96 5.99
CA THR A 59 4.79 12.03 4.60
C THR A 59 5.94 11.84 3.61
N LYS A 60 7.10 12.45 3.90
CA LYS A 60 8.29 12.33 3.04
C LYS A 60 8.76 10.88 2.93
N ASP A 61 8.85 10.19 4.07
CA ASP A 61 9.31 8.80 4.08
C ASP A 61 8.28 7.87 3.44
N ALA A 62 6.98 8.14 3.59
CA ALA A 62 5.92 7.34 2.98
C ALA A 62 5.95 7.45 1.44
N ILE A 63 6.18 8.66 0.91
CA ILE A 63 6.37 8.86 -0.53
C ILE A 63 7.63 8.13 -1.01
N ALA A 64 8.75 8.27 -0.29
CA ALA A 64 9.99 7.60 -0.66
C ALA A 64 9.86 6.06 -0.65
N GLN A 65 9.15 5.49 0.34
CA GLN A 65 8.87 4.04 0.38
C GLN A 65 7.97 3.59 -0.76
N LEU A 66 6.95 4.38 -1.12
CA LEU A 66 6.09 4.10 -2.27
C LEU A 66 6.90 4.08 -3.58
N GLU A 67 7.74 5.10 -3.80
CA GLU A 67 8.61 5.21 -4.97
C GLU A 67 9.61 4.05 -5.03
N GLN A 68 10.22 3.68 -3.91
CA GLN A 68 11.13 2.55 -3.82
C GLN A 68 10.45 1.22 -4.16
N GLY A 69 9.27 0.95 -3.58
CA GLY A 69 8.49 -0.26 -3.88
C GLY A 69 8.06 -0.32 -5.35
N HIS A 70 7.71 0.82 -5.95
CA HIS A 70 7.39 0.88 -7.37
C HIS A 70 8.60 0.59 -8.26
N ALA A 71 9.76 1.18 -7.93
CA ALA A 71 11.00 0.96 -8.67
C ALA A 71 11.45 -0.51 -8.65
N LEU A 72 11.25 -1.22 -7.53
CA LEU A 72 11.52 -2.66 -7.43
C LEU A 72 10.68 -3.45 -8.43
N LEU A 73 9.35 -3.26 -8.44
CA LEU A 73 8.46 -3.95 -9.37
C LEU A 73 8.72 -3.57 -10.84
N GLN A 74 9.05 -2.31 -11.11
CA GLN A 74 9.46 -1.90 -12.45
C GLN A 74 10.74 -2.59 -12.89
N HIS A 75 11.72 -2.71 -12.00
CA HIS A 75 12.97 -3.40 -12.30
C HIS A 75 12.73 -4.89 -12.60
N ASP A 76 11.92 -5.58 -11.80
CA ASP A 76 11.58 -6.99 -12.06
C ASP A 76 10.87 -7.15 -13.41
N LEU A 77 9.94 -6.25 -13.75
CA LEU A 77 9.22 -6.29 -15.02
C LEU A 77 10.14 -6.03 -16.23
N LEU A 78 11.18 -5.22 -16.07
CA LEU A 78 12.13 -4.93 -17.13
C LEU A 78 13.16 -6.05 -17.34
N ASP A 79 13.45 -6.86 -16.31
CA ASP A 79 14.41 -7.97 -16.37
C ASP A 79 13.76 -9.32 -16.74
N ILE A 80 12.43 -9.43 -16.62
CA ILE A 80 11.71 -10.68 -16.88
C ILE A 80 11.40 -10.87 -18.37
N ASP A 81 11.56 -12.11 -18.86
CA ASP A 81 11.16 -12.53 -20.21
C ASP A 81 9.74 -13.13 -20.23
N ASP A 82 9.14 -13.24 -21.43
CA ASP A 82 7.79 -13.78 -21.60
C ASP A 82 7.62 -15.19 -21.02
N ALA A 83 8.63 -16.05 -21.14
CA ALA A 83 8.55 -17.42 -20.62
C ALA A 83 8.57 -17.46 -19.09
N ARG A 84 9.22 -16.50 -18.44
CA ARG A 84 9.23 -16.33 -16.98
C ARG A 84 7.96 -15.67 -16.47
N LEU A 85 7.29 -14.84 -17.26
CA LEU A 85 5.98 -14.28 -16.89
C LEU A 85 4.93 -15.36 -16.62
N ASP A 86 5.00 -16.49 -17.32
CA ASP A 86 4.10 -17.63 -17.12
C ASP A 86 4.52 -18.58 -15.99
N ARG A 87 5.70 -18.40 -15.38
CA ARG A 87 6.15 -19.25 -14.28
C ARG A 87 5.44 -18.90 -12.98
N GLU A 88 5.13 -19.94 -12.21
CA GLU A 88 4.56 -19.78 -10.88
C GLU A 88 5.57 -19.17 -9.90
N VAL A 89 5.11 -18.15 -9.18
CA VAL A 89 5.78 -17.50 -8.05
C VAL A 89 4.89 -17.54 -6.82
N LEU A 90 5.47 -17.35 -5.64
CA LEU A 90 4.74 -17.42 -4.39
C LEU A 90 4.03 -16.09 -4.10
N THR A 91 2.84 -16.14 -3.52
CA THR A 91 2.14 -14.98 -2.95
C THR A 91 2.40 -14.89 -1.45
N ASN A 92 2.20 -13.72 -0.85
CA ASN A 92 2.42 -13.52 0.59
C ASN A 92 1.40 -14.24 1.50
N TRP A 93 0.39 -14.90 0.92
CA TRP A 93 -0.53 -15.82 1.61
C TRP A 93 -0.30 -17.30 1.24
N GLY A 94 0.77 -17.62 0.51
CA GLY A 94 1.25 -18.99 0.27
C GLY A 94 0.69 -19.69 -0.96
N GLU A 95 -0.13 -19.02 -1.79
CA GLU A 95 -0.55 -19.55 -3.08
C GLU A 95 0.53 -19.37 -4.15
N LYS A 96 0.41 -20.13 -5.24
CA LYS A 96 1.25 -19.98 -6.42
C LYS A 96 0.46 -19.38 -7.57
N TRP A 97 0.93 -18.25 -8.09
CA TRP A 97 0.34 -17.57 -9.24
C TRP A 97 1.39 -17.38 -10.34
N PRO A 98 1.00 -17.31 -11.63
CA PRO A 98 1.95 -16.93 -12.67
C PRO A 98 2.47 -15.50 -12.41
N ALA A 99 3.75 -15.25 -12.67
CA ALA A 99 4.41 -13.98 -12.36
C ALA A 99 3.70 -12.75 -12.98
N TRP A 100 3.15 -12.86 -14.20
CA TRP A 100 2.38 -11.77 -14.82
C TRP A 100 1.21 -11.30 -13.95
N ARG A 101 0.58 -12.23 -13.21
CA ARG A 101 -0.58 -11.94 -12.37
C ARG A 101 -0.21 -11.09 -11.17
N ILE A 102 1.04 -11.15 -10.71
CA ILE A 102 1.55 -10.27 -9.65
C ILE A 102 1.57 -8.82 -10.11
N PHE A 103 2.09 -8.55 -11.31
CA PHE A 103 2.07 -7.20 -11.88
C PHE A 103 0.65 -6.69 -12.09
N TRP A 104 -0.25 -7.54 -12.60
CA TRP A 104 -1.66 -7.19 -12.75
C TRP A 104 -2.32 -6.86 -11.41
N ALA A 105 -2.11 -7.71 -10.40
CA ALA A 105 -2.64 -7.49 -9.05
C ALA A 105 -2.13 -6.18 -8.44
N MET A 106 -0.86 -5.82 -8.65
CA MET A 106 -0.33 -4.56 -8.14
C MET A 106 -0.88 -3.32 -8.86
N ILE A 107 -1.21 -3.42 -10.15
CA ILE A 107 -1.89 -2.34 -10.87
C ILE A 107 -3.31 -2.15 -10.32
N GLU A 108 -4.06 -3.24 -10.17
CA GLU A 108 -5.42 -3.20 -9.59
C GLU A 108 -5.41 -2.68 -8.15
N HIS A 109 -4.44 -3.09 -7.34
CA HIS A 109 -4.24 -2.63 -5.95
C HIS A 109 -4.01 -1.12 -5.89
N ASP A 110 -3.11 -0.60 -6.73
CA ASP A 110 -2.83 0.84 -6.83
C ASP A 110 -4.06 1.63 -7.29
N LEU A 111 -4.80 1.13 -8.28
CA LEU A 111 -6.03 1.76 -8.77
C LEU A 111 -7.10 1.82 -7.68
N HIS A 112 -7.30 0.71 -6.96
CA HIS A 112 -8.27 0.60 -5.89
C HIS A 112 -7.98 1.60 -4.77
N HIS A 113 -6.81 1.51 -4.14
CA HIS A 113 -6.48 2.39 -3.02
C HIS A 113 -6.17 3.82 -3.44
N GLY A 114 -5.66 4.03 -4.66
CA GLY A 114 -5.51 5.36 -5.26
C GLY A 114 -6.86 6.07 -5.40
N GLY A 115 -7.90 5.35 -5.81
CA GLY A 115 -9.28 5.85 -5.85
C GLY A 115 -9.79 6.24 -4.46
N GLU A 116 -9.59 5.39 -3.46
CA GLU A 116 -9.99 5.70 -2.08
C GLU A 116 -9.24 6.92 -1.52
N ILE A 117 -7.93 7.02 -1.76
CA ILE A 117 -7.12 8.19 -1.37
C ILE A 117 -7.66 9.45 -2.05
N GLY A 118 -7.98 9.37 -3.35
CA GLY A 118 -8.59 10.48 -4.09
C GLY A 118 -9.89 10.95 -3.45
N ALA A 119 -10.82 10.03 -3.21
CA ALA A 119 -12.11 10.33 -2.58
C ALA A 119 -11.94 10.95 -1.19
N LEU A 120 -11.03 10.43 -0.35
CA LEU A 120 -10.75 11.00 0.97
C LEU A 120 -10.17 12.41 0.88
N ARG A 121 -9.29 12.68 -0.09
CA ARG A 121 -8.70 14.01 -0.28
C ARG A 121 -9.76 15.03 -0.67
N ASP A 122 -10.70 14.65 -1.53
CA ASP A 122 -11.80 15.52 -1.95
C ASP A 122 -12.73 15.80 -0.77
N LEU A 123 -13.14 14.78 -0.01
CA LEU A 123 -13.95 14.96 1.21
C LEU A 123 -13.25 15.83 2.25
N TYR A 124 -11.94 15.65 2.43
CA TYR A 124 -11.16 16.51 3.32
C TYR A 124 -11.21 17.96 2.81
N ARG A 125 -10.93 18.22 1.54
CA ARG A 125 -11.00 19.58 0.97
C ARG A 125 -12.37 20.22 1.14
N GLU A 126 -13.45 19.49 0.87
CA GLU A 126 -14.82 19.98 1.05
C GLU A 126 -15.12 20.32 2.51
N GLN A 127 -14.75 19.45 3.46
CA GLN A 127 -14.95 19.72 4.88
C GLN A 127 -14.21 20.98 5.33
N TRP A 128 -12.98 21.19 4.83
CA TRP A 128 -12.19 22.39 5.14
C TRP A 128 -12.80 23.65 4.52
N ALA A 129 -13.29 23.58 3.29
CA ALA A 129 -13.96 24.71 2.64
C ALA A 129 -15.23 25.13 3.40
N VAL A 130 -16.07 24.16 3.79
CA VAL A 130 -17.28 24.41 4.59
C VAL A 130 -16.91 25.01 5.96
N ARG A 131 -15.84 24.52 6.61
CA ARG A 131 -15.38 25.08 7.88
C ARG A 131 -14.91 26.52 7.74
N ASP A 132 -14.11 26.84 6.71
CA ASP A 132 -13.60 28.19 6.45
C ASP A 132 -14.74 29.19 6.17
N LEU A 133 -15.76 28.77 5.42
CA LEU A 133 -16.96 29.60 5.19
C LEU A 133 -17.70 29.90 6.50
N ASN A 134 -17.83 28.91 7.38
CA ASN A 134 -18.54 29.05 8.66
C ASN A 134 -17.75 29.80 9.74
N SER A 135 -16.44 29.98 9.59
CA SER A 135 -15.57 30.67 10.56
C SER A 135 -15.27 32.14 10.19
N ARG A 136 -15.74 32.64 9.04
CA ARG A 136 -15.63 34.06 8.69
C ARG A 136 -16.68 34.89 9.43
N PRO A 137 -16.29 36.04 10.04
CA PRO A 137 -17.28 36.94 10.64
C PRO A 137 -18.23 37.51 9.56
N PRO A 138 -19.50 37.76 9.90
CA PRO A 138 -20.44 38.36 8.96
C PRO A 138 -19.97 39.75 8.51
N ALA A 139 -20.24 40.08 7.25
CA ALA A 139 -19.91 41.35 6.61
C ALA A 139 -20.74 42.53 7.16
#